data_AF-A0A1H4TWA9-F1
#
_entry.id   AF-A0A1H4TWA9-F1
#
_cell.length_a   1.000
_cell.length_b   1.000
_cell.length_c   1.000
_cell.angle_alpha   90.00
_cell.angle_beta   90.00
_cell.angle_gamma   90.00
#
_symmetry.space_group_name_H-M   'P 1'
#
loop_
_entity.id
_entity.type
_entity.pdbx_description
1 polymer ?
#
loop_
_entity_poly.entity_id
_entity_poly.type
_entity_poly.pdbx_seq_one_letter_code
_entity_poly.pdbx_strand_id
1 'polypeptide(L)'
;MQIVTNFDQNASALPAGFVSAVNYVVSYFDSLFTSNVTVTLDVGYGEIAGQSLASNALGESLPVLNGQAGYVAIENYGLVRSALLAQSAPGATTLPSSAPPGAPTSLALTQAEAKALGLIANNGGLDGYVGFDASPNTFSFSPTVTPPSAEYDFVGVVAHEFSEIMGRISALNLSNAYSPMDLFRYSGVNTRQFTTGAPSYFSINNGLTNLDNWNNFQTGNRGDLGDWAPSAGRDAFDDVSYPGVINALMPTDVTLMGALGWTSAPPGQNLFGAATHDVTSPGGDIYALYQAIFGHPPDPLGFEYWTAQLDAGMPVTSIAQDFLASSEYTSKYGPYTQSSDSAFVNQLYVNALHRQADPSSLAYWDNSLEIGNTRTSVAIDIALSSEAQGDLAPVFQSQAGVFVPSQADSQIARLYYGLFNHAPDPNGLAYWENSFAQGEPLVNIATDFINSAEYAAKFGAPDNAQFVTALYEGALGRSLDPIGGQYWINSLDQGASRASVAINIAESSEATGRLSSQIEAGFKLA
;
A
#
# COMPACT_ATOMS: atom_id res chain seq x y z
N MET A 1 -9.69 -14.12 6.44
CA MET A 1 -10.60 -14.63 5.39
C MET A 1 -10.01 -15.94 4.87
N GLN A 2 -10.78 -16.72 4.12
CA GLN A 2 -10.24 -17.86 3.39
C GLN A 2 -10.73 -17.86 1.94
N ILE A 3 -9.85 -17.59 0.99
CA ILE A 3 -10.13 -17.75 -0.43
C ILE A 3 -9.79 -19.18 -0.84
N VAL A 4 -10.71 -19.82 -1.54
CA VAL A 4 -10.55 -21.16 -2.09
C VAL A 4 -10.70 -21.05 -3.61
N THR A 5 -9.64 -21.39 -4.34
CA THR A 5 -9.64 -21.39 -5.80
C THR A 5 -9.77 -22.81 -6.34
N ASN A 6 -10.66 -23.00 -7.33
CA ASN A 6 -10.73 -24.20 -8.15
C ASN A 6 -10.30 -23.83 -9.56
N PHE A 7 -9.22 -24.42 -10.06
CA PHE A 7 -8.77 -24.17 -11.43
C PHE A 7 -9.54 -25.06 -12.41
N ASP A 8 -10.12 -24.45 -13.45
CA ASP A 8 -10.90 -25.17 -14.46
C ASP A 8 -10.02 -26.12 -15.28
N GLN A 9 -8.78 -25.70 -15.55
CA GLN A 9 -7.77 -26.50 -16.22
C GLN A 9 -6.83 -27.21 -15.23
N ASN A 10 -6.34 -28.39 -15.62
CA ASN A 10 -5.26 -29.06 -14.90
C ASN A 10 -4.02 -28.16 -14.81
N ALA A 11 -3.41 -28.06 -13.63
CA ALA A 11 -2.25 -27.22 -13.40
C ALA A 11 -1.07 -27.47 -14.38
N SER A 12 -0.90 -28.72 -14.84
CA SER A 12 0.14 -29.08 -15.82
C SER A 12 -0.13 -28.56 -17.25
N ALA A 13 -1.34 -28.11 -17.54
CA ALA A 13 -1.73 -27.51 -18.82
C ALA A 13 -1.68 -25.98 -18.79
N LEU A 14 -1.45 -25.38 -17.63
CA LEU A 14 -1.33 -23.94 -17.44
C LEU A 14 0.12 -23.47 -17.61
N PRO A 15 0.36 -22.20 -17.99
CA PRO A 15 1.70 -21.64 -18.05
C PRO A 15 2.45 -21.76 -16.72
N ALA A 16 3.77 -21.95 -16.80
CA ALA A 16 4.62 -21.89 -15.63
C ALA A 16 4.49 -20.51 -14.96
N GLY A 17 4.19 -20.49 -13.65
CA GLY A 17 4.00 -19.26 -12.89
C GLY A 17 2.53 -18.89 -12.66
N PHE A 18 1.59 -19.30 -13.51
CA PHE A 18 0.18 -18.91 -13.41
C PHE A 18 -0.45 -19.27 -12.05
N VAL A 19 -0.41 -20.55 -11.67
CA VAL A 19 -0.99 -21.03 -10.41
C VAL A 19 -0.32 -20.39 -9.20
N SER A 20 1.01 -20.22 -9.23
CA SER A 20 1.74 -19.57 -8.14
C SER A 20 1.40 -18.10 -7.99
N ALA A 21 1.16 -17.38 -9.10
CA ALA A 21 0.77 -15.98 -9.07
C ALA A 21 -0.66 -15.79 -8.55
N VAL A 22 -1.60 -16.67 -8.94
CA VAL A 22 -2.95 -16.70 -8.35
C VAL A 22 -2.87 -16.98 -6.85
N ASN A 23 -2.12 -18.00 -6.45
CA ASN A 23 -1.96 -18.36 -5.03
C ASN A 23 -1.25 -17.27 -4.22
N TYR A 24 -0.39 -16.47 -4.84
CA TYR A 24 0.20 -15.30 -4.22
C TYR A 24 -0.89 -14.28 -3.85
N VAL A 25 -1.81 -13.96 -4.76
CA VAL A 25 -2.93 -13.04 -4.47
C VAL A 25 -3.90 -13.62 -3.44
N VAL A 26 -4.24 -14.91 -3.55
CA VAL A 26 -5.02 -15.64 -2.52
C VAL A 26 -4.39 -15.43 -1.14
N SER A 27 -3.10 -15.74 -1.03
CA SER A 27 -2.37 -15.62 0.23
C SER A 27 -2.39 -14.17 0.70
N TYR A 28 -2.11 -13.20 -0.20
CA TYR A 28 -2.10 -11.78 0.13
C TYR A 28 -3.46 -11.28 0.64
N PHE A 29 -4.55 -11.65 0.00
CA PHE A 29 -5.91 -11.23 0.38
C PHE A 29 -6.38 -11.89 1.67
N ASP A 30 -6.11 -13.18 1.88
CA ASP A 30 -6.44 -13.90 3.12
C ASP A 30 -5.75 -13.29 4.34
N SER A 31 -4.55 -12.78 4.11
CA SER A 31 -3.71 -12.04 5.03
C SER A 31 -4.26 -10.63 5.32
N LEU A 32 -4.72 -9.94 4.27
CA LEU A 32 -5.13 -8.55 4.35
C LEU A 32 -6.52 -8.39 4.98
N PHE A 33 -7.44 -9.31 4.67
CA PHE A 33 -8.83 -9.25 5.13
C PHE A 33 -9.13 -10.37 6.13
N THR A 34 -9.55 -10.00 7.33
CA THR A 34 -9.80 -10.92 8.46
C THR A 34 -11.27 -11.30 8.63
N SER A 35 -12.16 -10.87 7.74
CA SER A 35 -13.55 -11.34 7.70
C SER A 35 -13.62 -12.87 7.79
N ASN A 36 -14.41 -13.38 8.72
CA ASN A 36 -14.55 -14.83 8.97
C ASN A 36 -15.50 -15.49 7.96
N VAL A 37 -15.11 -15.45 6.68
CA VAL A 37 -15.88 -15.98 5.55
C VAL A 37 -14.98 -16.78 4.61
N THR A 38 -15.58 -17.73 3.91
CA THR A 38 -14.93 -18.43 2.80
C THR A 38 -15.42 -17.83 1.49
N VAL A 39 -14.49 -17.40 0.65
CA VAL A 39 -14.74 -16.91 -0.71
C VAL A 39 -14.29 -18.00 -1.68
N THR A 40 -15.21 -18.60 -2.41
CA THR A 40 -14.90 -19.70 -3.35
C THR A 40 -14.95 -19.20 -4.78
N LEU A 41 -13.86 -19.36 -5.51
CA LEU A 41 -13.66 -18.85 -6.86
C LEU A 41 -13.32 -20.01 -7.81
N ASP A 42 -13.96 -20.03 -8.97
CA ASP A 42 -13.52 -20.86 -10.10
C ASP A 42 -12.64 -20.00 -11.01
N VAL A 43 -11.46 -20.52 -11.37
CA VAL A 43 -10.38 -19.78 -12.04
C VAL A 43 -10.10 -20.39 -13.41
N GLY A 44 -10.39 -19.64 -14.47
CA GLY A 44 -10.19 -20.02 -15.86
C GLY A 44 -8.98 -19.35 -16.52
N TYR A 45 -8.32 -20.06 -17.45
CA TYR A 45 -7.29 -19.52 -18.34
C TYR A 45 -7.70 -19.65 -19.81
N GLY A 46 -7.94 -18.51 -20.46
CA GLY A 46 -8.50 -18.38 -21.81
C GLY A 46 -10.02 -18.50 -21.87
N GLU A 47 -10.67 -18.55 -20.70
CA GLU A 47 -12.11 -18.66 -20.54
C GLU A 47 -12.57 -18.09 -19.19
N ILE A 48 -13.86 -17.78 -19.10
CA ILE A 48 -14.59 -17.52 -17.86
C ILE A 48 -15.92 -18.29 -17.89
N ALA A 49 -16.18 -19.12 -16.88
CA ALA A 49 -17.40 -19.92 -16.76
C ALA A 49 -17.73 -20.77 -18.03
N GLY A 50 -16.70 -21.29 -18.69
CA GLY A 50 -16.77 -22.05 -19.93
C GLY A 50 -17.05 -21.22 -21.20
N GLN A 51 -16.98 -19.89 -21.11
CA GLN A 51 -17.11 -18.97 -22.25
C GLN A 51 -15.76 -18.29 -22.56
N SER A 52 -15.55 -17.90 -23.82
CA SER A 52 -14.37 -17.09 -24.15
C SER A 52 -14.48 -15.69 -23.55
N LEU A 53 -13.37 -15.14 -23.09
CA LEU A 53 -13.29 -13.73 -22.69
C LEU A 53 -13.65 -12.80 -23.85
N ALA A 54 -14.14 -11.62 -23.54
CA ALA A 54 -14.31 -10.52 -24.46
C ALA A 54 -12.99 -10.14 -25.13
N SER A 55 -13.10 -9.60 -26.34
CA SER A 55 -11.92 -9.25 -27.13
C SER A 55 -11.08 -8.18 -26.43
N ASN A 56 -9.80 -8.51 -26.19
CA ASN A 56 -8.79 -7.69 -25.52
C ASN A 56 -8.97 -7.51 -24.01
N ALA A 57 -9.84 -8.28 -23.36
CA ALA A 57 -9.88 -8.34 -21.91
C ALA A 57 -8.62 -9.05 -21.39
N LEU A 58 -7.97 -8.50 -20.35
CA LEU A 58 -6.87 -9.16 -19.65
C LEU A 58 -7.43 -10.14 -18.61
N GLY A 59 -8.44 -9.71 -17.88
CA GLY A 59 -9.23 -10.52 -16.96
C GLY A 59 -10.71 -10.18 -17.10
N GLU A 60 -11.55 -11.08 -16.59
CA GLU A 60 -12.97 -10.83 -16.36
C GLU A 60 -13.38 -11.50 -15.05
N SER A 61 -14.36 -10.90 -14.37
CA SER A 61 -15.01 -11.48 -13.21
C SER A 61 -16.51 -11.65 -13.44
N LEU A 62 -17.10 -12.66 -12.79
CA LEU A 62 -18.52 -12.96 -12.88
C LEU A 62 -19.06 -13.41 -11.51
N PRO A 63 -19.67 -12.50 -10.74
CA PRO A 63 -20.32 -12.84 -9.47
C PRO A 63 -21.46 -13.85 -9.62
N VAL A 64 -21.58 -14.76 -8.66
CA VAL A 64 -22.54 -15.89 -8.70
C VAL A 64 -23.57 -15.79 -7.58
N LEU A 65 -24.83 -16.07 -7.94
CA LEU A 65 -25.93 -16.33 -7.02
C LEU A 65 -26.65 -17.63 -7.43
N ASN A 66 -26.77 -18.57 -6.49
CA ASN A 66 -27.45 -19.85 -6.70
C ASN A 66 -26.92 -20.65 -7.91
N GLY A 67 -25.61 -20.59 -8.16
CA GLY A 67 -24.94 -21.31 -9.26
C GLY A 67 -25.12 -20.69 -10.64
N GLN A 68 -25.59 -19.44 -10.72
CA GLN A 68 -25.69 -18.66 -11.95
C GLN A 68 -25.14 -17.25 -11.74
N ALA A 69 -24.76 -16.57 -12.83
CA ALA A 69 -24.35 -15.16 -12.76
C ALA A 69 -25.45 -14.31 -12.08
N GLY A 70 -25.07 -13.53 -11.07
CA GLY A 70 -26.03 -12.68 -10.37
C GLY A 70 -25.56 -12.10 -9.05
N TYR A 71 -26.41 -11.24 -8.49
CA TYR A 71 -26.16 -10.48 -7.27
C TYR A 71 -27.22 -10.78 -6.22
N VAL A 72 -26.82 -10.75 -4.95
CA VAL A 72 -27.73 -10.76 -3.80
C VAL A 72 -28.44 -9.41 -3.74
N ALA A 73 -29.76 -9.41 -3.93
CA ALA A 73 -30.58 -8.22 -3.73
C ALA A 73 -30.96 -8.09 -2.26
N ILE A 74 -30.45 -7.06 -1.58
CA ILE A 74 -30.82 -6.72 -0.20
C ILE A 74 -31.83 -5.57 -0.26
N GLU A 75 -33.12 -5.87 -0.12
CA GLU A 75 -34.25 -4.93 -0.29
C GLU A 75 -34.30 -3.78 0.73
N ASN A 76 -33.37 -3.75 1.68
CA ASN A 76 -33.34 -2.78 2.76
C ASN A 76 -31.93 -2.22 2.98
N TYR A 77 -31.69 -1.02 2.43
CA TYR A 77 -30.53 -0.17 2.71
C TYR A 77 -30.14 -0.12 4.20
N GLY A 78 -31.13 -0.04 5.10
CA GLY A 78 -30.90 0.03 6.53
C GLY A 78 -30.20 -1.20 7.11
N LEU A 79 -30.39 -2.39 6.51
CA LEU A 79 -29.67 -3.60 6.91
C LEU A 79 -28.19 -3.52 6.54
N VAL A 80 -27.88 -3.14 5.30
CA VAL A 80 -26.49 -2.98 4.82
C VAL A 80 -25.78 -1.91 5.65
N ARG A 81 -26.42 -0.74 5.83
CA ARG A 81 -25.88 0.33 6.68
C ARG A 81 -25.63 -0.15 8.11
N SER A 82 -26.55 -0.91 8.69
CA SER A 82 -26.39 -1.42 10.06
C SER A 82 -25.24 -2.43 10.16
N ALA A 83 -25.05 -3.28 9.16
CA ALA A 83 -23.93 -4.22 9.09
C ALA A 83 -22.59 -3.48 8.98
N LEU A 84 -22.49 -2.50 8.07
CA LEU A 84 -21.29 -1.66 7.92
C LEU A 84 -20.94 -0.90 9.20
N LEU A 85 -21.95 -0.33 9.88
CA LEU A 85 -21.75 0.32 11.18
C LEU A 85 -21.31 -0.67 12.27
N ALA A 86 -21.89 -1.87 12.30
CA ALA A 86 -21.52 -2.90 13.28
C ALA A 86 -20.06 -3.37 13.12
N GLN A 87 -19.54 -3.33 11.90
CA GLN A 87 -18.15 -3.65 11.58
C GLN A 87 -17.20 -2.46 11.69
N SER A 88 -17.71 -1.26 12.03
CA SER A 88 -16.93 -0.02 12.01
C SER A 88 -16.26 0.24 10.64
N ALA A 89 -16.96 -0.09 9.54
CA ALA A 89 -16.43 0.08 8.20
C ALA A 89 -16.09 1.57 7.92
N PRO A 90 -14.95 1.88 7.28
CA PRO A 90 -14.58 3.23 6.86
C PRO A 90 -15.73 3.98 6.19
N GLY A 91 -16.03 5.17 6.71
CA GLY A 91 -17.09 6.03 6.19
C GLY A 91 -18.52 5.58 6.47
N ALA A 92 -18.76 4.44 7.13
CA ALA A 92 -20.12 3.97 7.45
C ALA A 92 -20.93 4.98 8.28
N THR A 93 -20.27 5.77 9.13
CA THR A 93 -20.90 6.84 9.93
C THR A 93 -21.39 8.02 9.09
N THR A 94 -20.90 8.17 7.85
CA THR A 94 -21.33 9.20 6.89
C THR A 94 -22.57 8.78 6.09
N LEU A 95 -22.98 7.52 6.20
CA LEU A 95 -24.14 6.98 5.50
C LEU A 95 -25.45 7.52 6.11
N PRO A 96 -26.34 8.15 5.31
CA PRO A 96 -27.61 8.69 5.79
C PRO A 96 -28.47 7.65 6.51
N SER A 97 -29.35 8.05 7.43
CA SER A 97 -30.20 7.11 8.18
C SER A 97 -31.27 6.42 7.34
N SER A 98 -31.53 6.91 6.12
CA SER A 98 -32.46 6.35 5.14
C SER A 98 -31.80 6.34 3.77
N ALA A 99 -32.30 5.50 2.85
CA ALA A 99 -31.82 5.50 1.47
C ALA A 99 -31.86 6.94 0.89
N PRO A 100 -30.78 7.40 0.21
CA PRO A 100 -30.73 8.74 -0.37
C PRO A 100 -31.89 8.99 -1.35
N PRO A 101 -32.40 10.23 -1.46
CA PRO A 101 -33.39 10.57 -2.48
C PRO A 101 -32.87 10.22 -3.89
N GLY A 102 -33.58 9.33 -4.60
CA GLY A 102 -33.18 8.85 -5.94
C GLY A 102 -32.44 7.52 -5.96
N ALA A 103 -31.99 7.01 -4.80
CA ALA A 103 -31.48 5.65 -4.68
C ALA A 103 -32.63 4.66 -4.39
N PRO A 104 -32.64 3.46 -5.01
CA PRO A 104 -33.55 2.38 -4.66
C PRO A 104 -33.27 1.93 -3.23
N THR A 105 -34.32 1.44 -2.57
CA THR A 105 -34.21 0.88 -1.22
C THR A 105 -33.44 -0.45 -1.20
N SER A 106 -33.27 -1.07 -2.37
CA SER A 106 -32.54 -2.32 -2.56
C SER A 106 -31.11 -2.05 -3.04
N LEU A 107 -30.15 -2.77 -2.46
CA LEU A 107 -28.76 -2.77 -2.91
C LEU A 107 -28.40 -4.14 -3.53
N ALA A 108 -27.58 -4.12 -4.57
CA ALA A 108 -27.02 -5.31 -5.21
C ALA A 108 -25.63 -5.57 -4.62
N LEU A 109 -25.44 -6.74 -4.02
CA LEU A 109 -24.19 -7.17 -3.42
C LEU A 109 -23.71 -8.45 -4.12
N THR A 110 -22.41 -8.68 -4.17
CA THR A 110 -21.92 -10.03 -4.49
C THR A 110 -22.23 -10.98 -3.33
N GLN A 111 -22.19 -12.28 -3.61
CA GLN A 111 -22.39 -13.27 -2.55
C GLN A 111 -21.30 -13.18 -1.48
N ALA A 112 -20.04 -12.96 -1.89
CA ALA A 112 -18.92 -12.79 -0.98
C ALA A 112 -19.08 -11.57 -0.06
N GLU A 113 -19.48 -10.41 -0.62
CA GLU A 113 -19.74 -9.20 0.18
C GLU A 113 -20.90 -9.40 1.16
N ALA A 114 -22.00 -10.01 0.71
CA ALA A 114 -23.15 -10.30 1.56
C ALA A 114 -22.81 -11.29 2.70
N LYS A 115 -21.93 -12.27 2.45
CA LYS A 115 -21.37 -13.15 3.50
C LYS A 115 -20.51 -12.32 4.47
N ALA A 116 -19.62 -11.48 3.96
CA ALA A 116 -18.71 -10.66 4.77
C ALA A 116 -19.46 -9.72 5.72
N LEU A 117 -20.57 -9.14 5.25
CA LEU A 117 -21.47 -8.30 6.05
C LEU A 117 -22.38 -9.10 7.01
N GLY A 118 -22.33 -10.43 6.99
CA GLY A 118 -23.19 -11.30 7.79
C GLY A 118 -24.68 -11.25 7.41
N LEU A 119 -24.99 -10.81 6.19
CA LEU A 119 -26.36 -10.68 5.67
C LEU A 119 -26.90 -12.00 5.12
N ILE A 120 -26.01 -12.89 4.70
CA ILE A 120 -26.32 -14.27 4.30
C ILE A 120 -25.36 -15.26 4.98
N ALA A 121 -25.70 -16.55 4.96
CA ALA A 121 -24.90 -17.59 5.60
C ALA A 121 -23.58 -17.85 4.85
N ASN A 122 -22.48 -18.01 5.59
CA ASN A 122 -21.22 -18.55 5.08
C ASN A 122 -21.35 -20.06 4.85
N ASN A 123 -21.74 -20.45 3.64
CA ASN A 123 -22.04 -21.85 3.27
C ASN A 123 -20.96 -22.51 2.41
N GLY A 124 -19.86 -21.80 2.10
CA GLY A 124 -18.80 -22.27 1.20
C GLY A 124 -19.24 -22.51 -0.25
N GLY A 125 -20.40 -21.99 -0.65
CA GLY A 125 -20.85 -22.04 -2.05
C GLY A 125 -20.02 -21.11 -2.94
N LEU A 126 -19.96 -21.44 -4.23
CA LEU A 126 -19.28 -20.63 -5.25
C LEU A 126 -19.74 -19.17 -5.23
N ASP A 127 -18.78 -18.26 -5.11
CA ASP A 127 -19.00 -16.81 -5.06
C ASP A 127 -18.84 -16.14 -6.41
N GLY A 128 -17.99 -16.69 -7.28
CA GLY A 128 -17.77 -16.14 -8.61
C GLY A 128 -16.84 -16.95 -9.49
N TYR A 129 -16.86 -16.63 -10.77
CA TYR A 129 -15.85 -17.06 -11.74
C TYR A 129 -14.91 -15.89 -12.01
N VAL A 130 -13.64 -16.20 -12.22
CA VAL A 130 -12.64 -15.25 -12.74
C VAL A 130 -11.92 -15.92 -13.89
N GLY A 131 -11.73 -15.20 -14.98
CA GLY A 131 -11.05 -15.69 -16.18
C GLY A 131 -9.93 -14.75 -16.59
N PHE A 132 -8.87 -15.31 -17.16
CA PHE A 132 -7.71 -14.53 -17.60
C PHE A 132 -7.33 -14.85 -19.04
N ASP A 133 -6.82 -13.87 -19.80
CA ASP A 133 -6.38 -14.06 -21.18
C ASP A 133 -5.32 -15.17 -21.30
N ALA A 134 -5.44 -15.98 -22.35
CA ALA A 134 -4.50 -17.07 -22.64
C ALA A 134 -3.64 -16.83 -23.88
N SER A 135 -3.63 -15.61 -24.41
CA SER A 135 -2.80 -15.29 -25.57
C SER A 135 -1.31 -15.42 -25.20
N PRO A 136 -0.46 -15.93 -26.11
CA PRO A 136 0.94 -16.15 -25.80
C PRO A 136 1.66 -14.84 -25.45
N ASN A 137 2.47 -14.87 -24.39
CA ASN A 137 3.28 -13.74 -23.90
C ASN A 137 2.45 -12.50 -23.51
N THR A 138 1.21 -12.70 -23.04
CA THR A 138 0.41 -11.60 -22.46
C THR A 138 0.90 -11.21 -21.07
N PHE A 139 1.30 -12.18 -20.25
CA PHE A 139 1.47 -11.99 -18.81
C PHE A 139 2.87 -12.29 -18.29
N SER A 140 3.34 -11.43 -17.40
CA SER A 140 4.39 -11.74 -16.43
C SER A 140 3.74 -12.28 -15.16
N PHE A 141 4.13 -13.47 -14.75
CA PHE A 141 3.60 -14.15 -13.56
C PHE A 141 4.39 -13.84 -12.27
N SER A 142 5.40 -12.98 -12.33
CA SER A 142 6.21 -12.65 -11.15
C SER A 142 5.49 -11.62 -10.27
N PRO A 143 5.30 -11.88 -8.96
CA PRO A 143 4.69 -10.91 -8.05
C PRO A 143 5.60 -9.73 -7.68
N THR A 144 6.89 -9.80 -8.02
CA THR A 144 7.90 -8.85 -7.51
C THR A 144 8.86 -8.33 -8.56
N VAL A 145 8.76 -8.80 -9.81
CA VAL A 145 9.63 -8.36 -10.90
C VAL A 145 8.79 -7.58 -11.90
N THR A 146 9.24 -6.37 -12.24
CA THR A 146 8.60 -5.55 -13.26
C THR A 146 8.42 -6.37 -14.54
N PRO A 147 7.21 -6.45 -15.09
CA PRO A 147 6.96 -7.18 -16.32
C PRO A 147 7.89 -6.72 -17.45
N PRO A 148 8.25 -7.60 -18.40
CA PRO A 148 8.81 -7.18 -19.67
C PRO A 148 7.92 -6.14 -20.36
N SER A 149 8.49 -5.29 -21.20
CA SER A 149 7.78 -4.16 -21.84
C SER A 149 6.60 -4.55 -22.74
N ALA A 150 6.43 -5.84 -23.04
CA ALA A 150 5.34 -6.38 -23.85
C ALA A 150 4.33 -7.22 -23.04
N GLU A 151 4.59 -7.43 -21.75
CA GLU A 151 3.78 -8.26 -20.86
C GLU A 151 3.12 -7.40 -19.78
N TYR A 152 1.92 -7.78 -19.37
CA TYR A 152 1.17 -7.16 -18.29
C TYR A 152 1.48 -7.84 -16.95
N ASP A 153 1.34 -7.08 -15.87
CA ASP A 153 1.40 -7.61 -14.50
C ASP A 153 0.17 -8.47 -14.21
N PHE A 154 0.37 -9.80 -14.21
CA PHE A 154 -0.71 -10.74 -13.92
C PHE A 154 -1.19 -10.67 -12.48
N VAL A 155 -0.32 -10.33 -11.53
CA VAL A 155 -0.69 -10.29 -10.10
C VAL A 155 -1.66 -9.14 -9.83
N GLY A 156 -1.41 -7.98 -10.43
CA GLY A 156 -2.36 -6.87 -10.42
C GLY A 156 -3.71 -7.22 -11.03
N VAL A 157 -3.72 -7.93 -12.18
CA VAL A 157 -4.97 -8.35 -12.84
C VAL A 157 -5.73 -9.38 -11.98
N VAL A 158 -5.07 -10.34 -11.34
CA VAL A 158 -5.75 -11.27 -10.42
C VAL A 158 -6.35 -10.52 -9.22
N ALA A 159 -5.62 -9.57 -8.64
CA ALA A 159 -6.13 -8.74 -7.54
C ALA A 159 -7.36 -7.91 -7.96
N HIS A 160 -7.34 -7.38 -9.19
CA HIS A 160 -8.46 -6.68 -9.80
C HIS A 160 -9.71 -7.57 -9.83
N GLU A 161 -9.66 -8.72 -10.50
CA GLU A 161 -10.84 -9.58 -10.68
C GLU A 161 -11.35 -10.17 -9.35
N PHE A 162 -10.44 -10.52 -8.43
CA PHE A 162 -10.83 -11.05 -7.12
C PHE A 162 -11.60 -10.02 -6.30
N SER A 163 -11.16 -8.76 -6.33
CA SER A 163 -11.81 -7.68 -5.58
C SER A 163 -13.23 -7.39 -6.08
N GLU A 164 -13.50 -7.60 -7.36
CA GLU A 164 -14.85 -7.45 -7.92
C GLU A 164 -15.79 -8.54 -7.41
N ILE A 165 -15.35 -9.80 -7.38
CA ILE A 165 -16.12 -10.88 -6.74
C ILE A 165 -16.35 -10.58 -5.26
N MET A 166 -15.40 -9.93 -4.60
CA MET A 166 -15.53 -9.46 -3.23
C MET A 166 -16.45 -8.24 -3.06
N GLY A 167 -16.99 -7.65 -4.12
CA GLY A 167 -17.98 -6.57 -4.03
C GLY A 167 -17.50 -5.21 -4.50
N ARG A 168 -16.27 -5.10 -5.03
CA ARG A 168 -15.80 -3.90 -5.74
C ARG A 168 -16.49 -3.76 -7.10
N ILE A 169 -17.79 -3.48 -7.05
CA ILE A 169 -18.66 -3.34 -8.22
C ILE A 169 -19.48 -2.08 -8.09
N SER A 170 -19.69 -1.37 -9.20
CA SER A 170 -20.71 -0.33 -9.28
C SER A 170 -21.93 -0.90 -9.99
N ALA A 171 -23.13 -0.60 -9.49
CA ALA A 171 -24.37 -1.00 -10.16
C ALA A 171 -25.05 0.18 -10.88
N LEU A 172 -24.43 1.36 -10.94
CA LEU A 172 -25.02 2.58 -11.53
C LEU A 172 -25.32 2.47 -13.03
N ASN A 173 -24.62 1.60 -13.76
CA ASN A 173 -24.89 1.28 -15.16
C ASN A 173 -25.94 0.16 -15.33
N LEU A 174 -26.40 -0.45 -14.24
CA LEU A 174 -27.48 -1.43 -14.23
C LEU A 174 -28.84 -0.73 -14.00
N SER A 175 -29.91 -1.32 -14.52
CA SER A 175 -31.25 -0.71 -14.47
C SER A 175 -31.77 -0.61 -13.02
N ASN A 176 -31.78 0.62 -12.48
CA ASN A 176 -32.33 0.96 -11.17
C ASN A 176 -31.72 0.14 -10.00
N ALA A 177 -30.41 -0.12 -10.06
CA ALA A 177 -29.66 -0.85 -9.04
C ALA A 177 -28.45 -0.05 -8.57
N TYR A 178 -28.07 -0.25 -7.31
CA TYR A 178 -26.96 0.43 -6.64
C TYR A 178 -26.24 -0.61 -5.79
N SER A 179 -24.93 -0.56 -5.73
CA SER A 179 -24.14 -1.37 -4.81
C SER A 179 -23.80 -0.59 -3.54
N PRO A 180 -23.30 -1.24 -2.49
CA PRO A 180 -22.72 -0.53 -1.34
C PRO A 180 -21.60 0.43 -1.76
N MET A 181 -20.83 0.09 -2.80
CA MET A 181 -19.76 0.96 -3.31
C MET A 181 -20.26 2.30 -3.82
N ASP A 182 -21.40 2.31 -4.51
CA ASP A 182 -22.00 3.53 -5.04
C ASP A 182 -22.38 4.52 -3.93
N LEU A 183 -22.57 4.04 -2.71
CA LEU A 183 -22.83 4.89 -1.55
C LEU A 183 -21.65 5.79 -1.22
N PHE A 184 -20.41 5.44 -1.58
CA PHE A 184 -19.19 6.21 -1.26
C PHE A 184 -18.68 7.08 -2.41
N ARG A 185 -19.51 7.27 -3.44
CA ARG A 185 -19.22 8.10 -4.61
C ARG A 185 -19.65 9.56 -4.38
N TYR A 186 -18.73 10.51 -4.54
CA TYR A 186 -18.98 11.94 -4.31
C TYR A 186 -18.59 12.80 -5.53
N SER A 187 -19.24 13.95 -5.65
CA SER A 187 -18.87 15.03 -6.59
C SER A 187 -18.45 16.32 -5.88
N GLY A 188 -18.52 16.34 -4.55
CA GLY A 188 -18.12 17.45 -3.69
C GLY A 188 -18.46 17.20 -2.22
N VAL A 189 -18.07 18.13 -1.36
CA VAL A 189 -18.39 18.07 0.08
C VAL A 189 -19.90 17.97 0.29
N ASN A 190 -20.31 16.98 1.09
CA ASN A 190 -21.69 16.60 1.38
C ASN A 190 -22.55 16.25 0.14
N THR A 191 -21.93 15.99 -1.03
CA THR A 191 -22.65 15.78 -2.29
C THR A 191 -22.28 14.44 -2.92
N ARG A 192 -23.19 13.47 -2.86
CA ARG A 192 -23.04 12.16 -3.51
C ARG A 192 -23.32 12.22 -5.00
N GLN A 193 -22.66 11.37 -5.76
CA GLN A 193 -22.87 11.25 -7.21
C GLN A 193 -23.44 9.87 -7.53
N PHE A 194 -24.70 9.84 -7.96
CA PHE A 194 -25.48 8.62 -8.21
C PHE A 194 -25.83 8.45 -9.70
N THR A 195 -25.17 9.21 -10.57
CA THR A 195 -25.35 9.11 -12.02
C THR A 195 -24.02 8.79 -12.69
N THR A 196 -24.10 8.20 -13.86
CA THR A 196 -22.94 7.96 -14.73
C THR A 196 -22.55 9.23 -15.48
N GLY A 197 -21.32 9.30 -16.01
CA GLY A 197 -20.88 10.38 -16.89
C GLY A 197 -20.19 11.55 -16.20
N ALA A 198 -20.75 12.08 -15.11
CA ALA A 198 -20.15 13.21 -14.40
C ALA A 198 -18.89 12.79 -13.60
N PRO A 199 -17.90 13.68 -13.39
CA PRO A 199 -16.76 13.41 -12.51
C PRO A 199 -17.20 12.99 -11.11
N SER A 200 -16.52 12.00 -10.56
CA SER A 200 -16.79 11.50 -9.21
C SER A 200 -15.56 10.87 -8.60
N TYR A 201 -15.51 10.83 -7.27
CA TYR A 201 -14.41 10.27 -6.51
C TYR A 201 -14.87 9.47 -5.29
N PHE A 202 -13.99 8.61 -4.78
CA PHE A 202 -14.16 7.86 -3.55
C PHE A 202 -13.84 8.74 -2.34
N SER A 203 -14.71 8.68 -1.33
CA SER A 203 -14.50 9.39 -0.08
C SER A 203 -15.19 8.67 1.08
N ILE A 204 -14.55 8.68 2.24
CA ILE A 204 -15.09 8.11 3.49
C ILE A 204 -15.48 9.19 4.51
N ASN A 205 -15.38 10.48 4.15
CA ASN A 205 -15.56 11.59 5.08
C ASN A 205 -16.49 12.68 4.53
N ASN A 206 -17.65 12.27 4.02
CA ASN A 206 -18.64 13.20 3.43
C ASN A 206 -18.09 14.01 2.25
N GLY A 207 -17.21 13.43 1.44
CA GLY A 207 -16.68 14.07 0.25
C GLY A 207 -15.64 15.16 0.56
N LEU A 208 -15.17 15.27 1.80
CA LEU A 208 -14.15 16.26 2.18
C LEU A 208 -12.80 15.95 1.54
N THR A 209 -12.41 14.66 1.52
CA THR A 209 -11.18 14.18 0.90
C THR A 209 -11.52 13.36 -0.34
N ASN A 210 -10.86 13.67 -1.45
CA ASN A 210 -10.79 12.81 -2.62
C ASN A 210 -9.68 11.78 -2.39
N LEU A 211 -10.06 10.51 -2.23
CA LEU A 211 -9.11 9.42 -2.06
C LEU A 211 -8.63 8.89 -3.42
N ASP A 212 -9.55 8.67 -4.36
CA ASP A 212 -9.23 8.47 -5.77
C ASP A 212 -10.45 8.77 -6.66
N ASN A 213 -10.22 9.04 -7.95
CA ASN A 213 -11.27 9.31 -8.92
C ASN A 213 -11.81 8.02 -9.50
N TRP A 214 -13.13 7.92 -9.64
CA TRP A 214 -13.76 6.79 -10.33
C TRP A 214 -13.79 6.98 -11.84
N ASN A 215 -13.76 5.87 -12.56
CA ASN A 215 -14.17 5.84 -13.95
C ASN A 215 -15.63 6.34 -14.10
N ASN A 216 -15.90 7.01 -15.22
CA ASN A 216 -17.16 7.66 -15.52
C ASN A 216 -17.58 7.60 -17.01
N PHE A 217 -16.85 6.85 -17.85
CA PHE A 217 -17.05 6.73 -19.29
C PHE A 217 -16.90 8.03 -20.11
N GLN A 218 -16.47 9.14 -19.51
CA GLN A 218 -16.26 10.42 -20.20
C GLN A 218 -14.80 10.89 -20.15
N THR A 219 -14.18 10.80 -18.97
CA THR A 219 -12.81 11.24 -18.70
C THR A 219 -11.87 10.09 -18.33
N GLY A 220 -12.42 8.90 -18.04
CA GLY A 220 -11.75 7.60 -17.93
C GLY A 220 -12.39 6.61 -18.92
N ASN A 221 -11.62 5.66 -19.44
CA ASN A 221 -11.96 4.87 -20.63
C ASN A 221 -12.55 3.50 -20.26
N ARG A 222 -13.24 2.86 -21.21
CA ARG A 222 -13.51 1.40 -21.46
C ARG A 222 -13.72 0.35 -20.34
N GLY A 223 -13.21 0.50 -19.11
CA GLY A 223 -13.42 -0.41 -17.98
C GLY A 223 -14.74 -0.15 -17.25
N ASP A 224 -14.95 -0.76 -16.10
CA ASP A 224 -16.19 -0.67 -15.34
C ASP A 224 -16.29 0.63 -14.54
N LEU A 225 -17.51 1.03 -14.18
CA LEU A 225 -17.70 2.22 -13.33
C LEU A 225 -17.09 2.03 -11.94
N GLY A 226 -16.85 0.78 -11.56
CA GLY A 226 -16.26 0.43 -10.28
C GLY A 226 -14.75 0.54 -10.23
N ASP A 227 -14.12 0.85 -11.36
CA ASP A 227 -12.67 1.01 -11.46
C ASP A 227 -12.26 2.43 -11.14
N TRP A 228 -11.00 2.59 -10.73
CA TRP A 228 -10.39 3.90 -10.72
C TRP A 228 -10.27 4.45 -12.14
N ALA A 229 -10.29 5.78 -12.24
CA ALA A 229 -9.94 6.44 -13.47
C ALA A 229 -8.41 6.35 -13.68
N PRO A 230 -7.90 6.55 -14.92
CA PRO A 230 -6.48 6.47 -15.25
C PRO A 230 -5.56 7.42 -14.47
N SER A 231 -6.12 8.32 -13.64
CA SER A 231 -5.37 9.15 -12.71
C SER A 231 -4.78 8.36 -11.53
N ALA A 232 -5.26 7.16 -11.24
CA ALA A 232 -4.72 6.28 -10.18
C ALA A 232 -3.32 5.76 -10.55
N GLY A 233 -3.03 5.65 -11.86
CA GLY A 233 -1.68 5.53 -12.37
C GLY A 233 -1.24 4.07 -12.53
N ARG A 234 -0.61 3.49 -11.52
CA ARG A 234 -0.10 2.10 -11.55
C ARG A 234 -0.73 1.31 -10.42
N ASP A 235 -2.03 1.18 -10.51
CA ASP A 235 -2.90 0.68 -9.45
C ASP A 235 -3.64 -0.56 -9.96
N ALA A 236 -3.78 -1.57 -9.11
CA ALA A 236 -4.44 -2.82 -9.46
C ALA A 236 -5.93 -2.64 -9.79
N PHE A 237 -6.59 -1.62 -9.23
CA PHE A 237 -8.02 -1.32 -9.42
C PHE A 237 -8.30 -0.27 -10.51
N ASP A 238 -7.29 0.16 -11.27
CA ASP A 238 -7.44 1.09 -12.39
C ASP A 238 -8.18 0.46 -13.58
N ASP A 239 -8.92 1.27 -14.35
CA ASP A 239 -9.69 0.85 -15.54
C ASP A 239 -8.79 0.38 -16.70
N VAL A 240 -7.50 0.71 -16.61
CA VAL A 240 -6.49 0.44 -17.62
C VAL A 240 -5.21 -0.06 -16.99
N SER A 241 -4.67 -1.13 -17.58
CA SER A 241 -3.33 -1.62 -17.29
C SER A 241 -2.41 -1.34 -18.48
N TYR A 242 -1.12 -1.14 -18.20
CA TYR A 242 -0.09 -0.95 -19.21
C TYR A 242 0.94 -2.10 -19.15
N PRO A 243 1.52 -2.53 -20.28
CA PRO A 243 2.59 -3.52 -20.23
C PRO A 243 3.86 -2.90 -19.67
N GLY A 244 4.71 -3.72 -19.05
CA GLY A 244 6.00 -3.30 -18.51
C GLY A 244 5.95 -2.55 -17.18
N VAL A 245 4.83 -2.58 -16.46
CA VAL A 245 4.67 -1.95 -15.14
C VAL A 245 4.01 -2.90 -14.16
N ILE A 246 4.31 -2.74 -12.87
CA ILE A 246 3.59 -3.40 -11.77
C ILE A 246 2.39 -2.52 -11.42
N ASN A 247 1.23 -3.13 -11.26
CA ASN A 247 0.02 -2.48 -10.76
C ASN A 247 -0.21 -2.99 -9.34
N ALA A 248 0.25 -2.21 -8.36
CA ALA A 248 0.19 -2.62 -6.96
C ALA A 248 -1.20 -2.35 -6.37
N LEU A 249 -1.56 -3.08 -5.33
CA LEU A 249 -2.65 -2.69 -4.44
C LEU A 249 -2.18 -1.53 -3.56
N MET A 250 -2.93 -0.43 -3.60
CA MET A 250 -2.64 0.81 -2.91
C MET A 250 -3.44 0.90 -1.59
N PRO A 251 -3.03 1.75 -0.63
CA PRO A 251 -3.79 1.95 0.61
C PRO A 251 -5.24 2.38 0.38
N THR A 252 -5.50 3.09 -0.72
CA THR A 252 -6.82 3.48 -1.21
C THR A 252 -7.71 2.28 -1.50
N ASP A 253 -7.16 1.23 -2.11
CA ASP A 253 -7.86 -0.02 -2.43
C ASP A 253 -8.29 -0.75 -1.17
N VAL A 254 -7.38 -0.85 -0.20
CA VAL A 254 -7.68 -1.47 1.10
C VAL A 254 -8.75 -0.68 1.84
N THR A 255 -8.71 0.65 1.75
CA THR A 255 -9.72 1.54 2.35
C THR A 255 -11.09 1.34 1.68
N LEU A 256 -11.12 1.18 0.35
CA LEU A 256 -12.32 0.88 -0.40
C LEU A 256 -12.92 -0.46 0.02
N MET A 257 -12.14 -1.53 0.01
CA MET A 257 -12.61 -2.86 0.44
C MET A 257 -13.11 -2.83 1.90
N GLY A 258 -12.43 -2.07 2.77
CA GLY A 258 -12.88 -1.80 4.13
C GLY A 258 -14.25 -1.13 4.18
N ALA A 259 -14.48 -0.09 3.37
CA ALA A 259 -15.75 0.61 3.27
C ALA A 259 -16.91 -0.28 2.78
N LEU A 260 -16.60 -1.37 2.07
CA LEU A 260 -17.53 -2.40 1.62
C LEU A 260 -17.81 -3.49 2.67
N GLY A 261 -17.18 -3.42 3.84
CA GLY A 261 -17.39 -4.40 4.93
C GLY A 261 -16.41 -5.57 4.92
N TRP A 262 -15.31 -5.47 4.19
CA TRP A 262 -14.19 -6.37 4.43
C TRP A 262 -13.41 -5.87 5.62
N THR A 263 -13.58 -6.54 6.76
CA THR A 263 -12.79 -6.24 7.95
C THR A 263 -11.35 -6.51 7.59
N SER A 264 -10.55 -5.46 7.40
CA SER A 264 -9.12 -5.61 7.26
C SER A 264 -8.55 -6.10 8.59
N ALA A 265 -7.43 -6.82 8.55
CA ALA A 265 -6.65 -7.00 9.76
C ALA A 265 -6.50 -5.63 10.46
N PRO A 266 -6.76 -5.52 11.78
CA PRO A 266 -6.35 -4.34 12.51
C PRO A 266 -4.90 -4.02 12.12
N PRO A 267 -4.47 -2.76 11.99
CA PRO A 267 -3.04 -2.47 11.98
C PRO A 267 -2.45 -3.11 13.25
N GLY A 268 -1.77 -4.25 13.13
CA GLY A 268 -1.48 -5.12 14.27
C GLY A 268 -1.08 -6.50 13.77
N GLN A 269 0.16 -6.73 13.34
CA GLN A 269 1.38 -6.16 13.90
C GLN A 269 2.07 -5.18 12.94
N ASN A 270 2.62 -4.10 13.50
CA ASN A 270 3.61 -3.33 12.77
C ASN A 270 4.87 -4.18 12.79
N LEU A 271 5.18 -4.82 11.67
CA LEU A 271 6.26 -5.80 11.64
C LEU A 271 7.59 -5.14 11.35
N PHE A 272 7.55 -3.96 10.75
CA PHE A 272 8.77 -3.23 10.45
C PHE A 272 8.73 -1.79 10.98
N GLY A 273 8.03 -1.55 12.10
CA GLY A 273 7.80 -0.19 12.60
C GLY A 273 6.70 -0.04 13.64
N ALA A 274 6.12 1.16 13.74
CA ALA A 274 4.97 1.43 14.58
C ALA A 274 4.02 2.48 13.97
N ALA A 275 2.71 2.24 14.04
CA ALA A 275 1.72 3.28 13.78
C ALA A 275 1.64 4.25 14.97
N THR A 276 1.94 5.53 14.75
CA THR A 276 1.74 6.60 15.73
C THR A 276 0.44 7.34 15.45
N HIS A 277 -0.32 7.61 16.51
CA HIS A 277 -1.46 8.52 16.49
C HIS A 277 -1.17 9.85 17.20
N ASP A 278 0.06 9.99 17.69
CA ASP A 278 0.53 11.18 18.37
C ASP A 278 1.37 11.99 17.38
N VAL A 279 0.91 13.20 17.08
CA VAL A 279 1.61 14.18 16.23
C VAL A 279 2.83 14.80 16.93
N THR A 280 2.97 14.57 18.24
CA THR A 280 4.09 15.05 19.05
C THR A 280 5.12 13.96 19.36
N SER A 281 4.95 12.77 18.78
CA SER A 281 5.97 11.71 18.84
C SER A 281 7.18 12.06 17.96
N PRO A 282 8.31 11.35 18.08
CA PRO A 282 9.46 11.54 17.18
C PRO A 282 9.08 11.44 15.70
N GLY A 283 8.21 10.48 15.34
CA GLY A 283 7.68 10.39 13.97
C GLY A 283 6.79 11.57 13.59
N GLY A 284 6.02 12.11 14.55
CA GLY A 284 5.26 13.35 14.38
C GLY A 284 6.15 14.57 14.10
N ASP A 285 7.22 14.75 14.86
CA ASP A 285 8.17 15.84 14.70
C ASP A 285 8.87 15.79 13.33
N ILE A 286 9.33 14.61 12.91
CA ILE A 286 9.94 14.43 11.58
C ILE A 286 8.93 14.71 10.46
N TYR A 287 7.71 14.20 10.57
CA TYR A 287 6.65 14.47 9.59
C TYR A 287 6.36 15.96 9.49
N ALA A 288 6.27 16.66 10.63
CA ALA A 288 6.04 18.10 10.68
C ALA A 288 7.17 18.90 10.04
N LEU A 289 8.43 18.51 10.26
CA LEU A 289 9.59 19.13 9.59
C LEU A 289 9.55 18.92 8.07
N TYR A 290 9.23 17.71 7.60
CA TYR A 290 9.07 17.44 6.17
C TYR A 290 7.96 18.30 5.56
N GLN A 291 6.79 18.33 6.19
CA GLN A 291 5.66 19.12 5.75
C GLN A 291 6.03 20.61 5.71
N ALA A 292 6.63 21.17 6.74
CA ALA A 292 6.97 22.58 6.80
C ALA A 292 8.07 22.97 5.81
N ILE A 293 9.18 22.24 5.80
CA ILE A 293 10.39 22.60 5.05
C ILE A 293 10.23 22.26 3.56
N PHE A 294 9.70 21.09 3.23
CA PHE A 294 9.58 20.62 1.85
C PHE A 294 8.17 20.76 1.27
N GLY A 295 7.12 20.84 2.09
CA GLY A 295 5.74 20.97 1.61
C GLY A 295 5.10 19.66 1.16
N HIS A 296 5.61 18.53 1.65
CA HIS A 296 5.05 17.19 1.43
C HIS A 296 5.40 16.27 2.61
N PRO A 297 4.67 15.15 2.79
CA PRO A 297 5.04 14.11 3.74
C PRO A 297 6.41 13.49 3.45
N PRO A 298 7.05 12.85 4.44
CA PRO A 298 8.29 12.11 4.22
C PRO A 298 8.05 10.90 3.29
N ASP A 299 9.05 10.57 2.47
CA ASP A 299 9.11 9.25 1.84
C ASP A 299 9.46 8.17 2.89
N PRO A 300 9.12 6.89 2.68
CA PRO A 300 9.31 5.86 3.70
C PRO A 300 10.75 5.69 4.20
N LEU A 301 11.74 5.73 3.30
CA LEU A 301 13.16 5.55 3.66
C LEU A 301 13.71 6.78 4.39
N GLY A 302 13.34 7.98 3.93
CA GLY A 302 13.63 9.23 4.64
C GLY A 302 12.99 9.25 6.02
N PHE A 303 11.75 8.77 6.14
CA PHE A 303 11.02 8.77 7.40
C PHE A 303 11.68 7.86 8.44
N GLU A 304 12.03 6.64 8.04
CA GLU A 304 12.79 5.70 8.85
C GLU A 304 14.10 6.33 9.33
N TYR A 305 14.91 6.82 8.38
CA TYR A 305 16.26 7.29 8.67
C TYR A 305 16.24 8.46 9.67
N TRP A 306 15.43 9.49 9.40
CA TRP A 306 15.43 10.70 10.23
C TRP A 306 14.79 10.48 11.59
N THR A 307 13.77 9.61 11.68
CA THR A 307 13.21 9.22 12.98
C THR A 307 14.25 8.45 13.80
N ALA A 308 14.96 7.50 13.19
CA ALA A 308 16.03 6.76 13.86
C ALA A 308 17.18 7.68 14.35
N GLN A 309 17.55 8.72 13.58
CA GLN A 309 18.54 9.71 14.04
C GLN A 309 18.03 10.49 15.25
N LEU A 310 16.75 10.91 15.22
CA LEU A 310 16.14 11.64 16.34
C LEU A 310 16.09 10.78 17.61
N ASP A 311 15.67 9.52 17.48
CA ASP A 311 15.64 8.55 18.60
C ASP A 311 17.04 8.22 19.14
N ALA A 312 18.06 8.23 18.27
CA ALA A 312 19.46 8.09 18.68
C ALA A 312 20.03 9.35 19.37
N GLY A 313 19.23 10.41 19.52
CA GLY A 313 19.59 11.64 20.22
C GLY A 313 20.19 12.72 19.33
N MET A 314 20.08 12.61 18.01
CA MET A 314 20.43 13.73 17.12
C MET A 314 19.51 14.91 17.42
N PRO A 315 20.05 16.12 17.67
CA PRO A 315 19.21 17.28 17.94
C PRO A 315 18.32 17.60 16.73
N VAL A 316 17.05 17.90 16.98
CA VAL A 316 16.09 18.36 15.94
C VAL A 316 16.63 19.57 15.15
N THR A 317 17.45 20.41 15.79
CA THR A 317 18.17 21.52 15.16
C THR A 317 19.15 21.08 14.08
N SER A 318 19.82 19.94 14.26
CA SER A 318 20.72 19.37 13.25
C SER A 318 19.94 18.79 12.09
N ILE A 319 18.85 18.08 12.36
CA ILE A 319 17.98 17.49 11.32
C ILE A 319 17.37 18.60 10.45
N ALA A 320 16.76 19.62 11.04
CA ALA A 320 16.20 20.75 10.29
C ALA A 320 17.27 21.51 9.49
N GLN A 321 18.51 21.60 10.03
CA GLN A 321 19.62 22.21 9.32
C GLN A 321 20.02 21.41 8.07
N ASP A 322 20.06 20.09 8.18
CA ASP A 322 20.35 19.18 7.07
C ASP A 322 19.25 19.24 6.00
N PHE A 323 17.97 19.36 6.41
CA PHE A 323 16.84 19.51 5.50
C PHE A 323 16.93 20.81 4.70
N LEU A 324 17.18 21.94 5.39
CA LEU A 324 17.32 23.25 4.74
C LEU A 324 18.54 23.30 3.80
N ALA A 325 19.62 22.60 4.15
CA ALA A 325 20.84 22.53 3.36
C ALA A 325 20.78 21.47 2.24
N SER A 326 19.71 20.68 2.16
CA SER A 326 19.62 19.57 1.23
C SER A 326 19.53 20.05 -0.22
N SER A 327 19.90 19.15 -1.15
CA SER A 327 19.69 19.37 -2.58
C SER A 327 18.23 19.52 -2.93
N GLU A 328 17.34 18.79 -2.24
CA GLU A 328 15.89 18.86 -2.43
C GLU A 328 15.34 20.26 -2.12
N TYR A 329 15.67 20.83 -0.95
CA TYR A 329 15.26 22.18 -0.60
C TYR A 329 15.81 23.19 -1.61
N THR A 330 17.11 23.09 -1.89
CA THR A 330 17.81 24.01 -2.78
C THR A 330 17.25 23.96 -4.21
N SER A 331 16.88 22.78 -4.71
CA SER A 331 16.27 22.61 -6.03
C SER A 331 14.86 23.19 -6.11
N LYS A 332 14.08 23.13 -5.02
CA LYS A 332 12.69 23.58 -4.99
C LYS A 332 12.55 25.08 -4.71
N TYR A 333 13.34 25.61 -3.77
CA TYR A 333 13.19 26.97 -3.24
C TYR A 333 14.43 27.86 -3.41
N GLY A 334 15.54 27.31 -3.90
CA GLY A 334 16.85 27.95 -3.86
C GLY A 334 17.55 27.82 -2.50
N PRO A 335 18.82 28.25 -2.36
CA PRO A 335 19.52 28.15 -1.09
C PRO A 335 18.80 28.96 0.00
N TYR A 336 18.49 28.33 1.13
CA TYR A 336 17.80 28.98 2.26
C TYR A 336 18.57 30.16 2.85
N THR A 337 19.83 30.36 2.50
CA THR A 337 20.64 31.52 2.91
C THR A 337 20.52 32.73 1.98
N GLN A 338 19.87 32.58 0.82
CA GLN A 338 19.80 33.61 -0.22
C GLN A 338 18.38 34.16 -0.45
N SER A 339 17.33 33.52 0.07
CA SER A 339 15.97 34.06 0.05
C SER A 339 15.83 35.25 1.01
N SER A 340 14.88 36.17 0.78
CA SER A 340 14.55 37.18 1.80
C SER A 340 13.88 36.53 3.02
N ASP A 341 13.99 37.15 4.20
CA ASP A 341 13.40 36.63 5.44
C ASP A 341 11.88 36.43 5.29
N SER A 342 11.17 37.43 4.77
CA SER A 342 9.72 37.32 4.57
C SER A 342 9.33 36.26 3.53
N ALA A 343 10.17 35.97 2.53
CA ALA A 343 9.91 34.90 1.56
C ALA A 343 10.13 33.51 2.18
N PHE A 344 11.19 33.37 2.97
CA PHE A 344 11.49 32.15 3.72
C PHE A 344 10.36 31.81 4.71
N VAL A 345 9.93 32.80 5.51
CA VAL A 345 8.84 32.62 6.49
C VAL A 345 7.52 32.29 5.80
N ASN A 346 7.15 33.02 4.74
CA ASN A 346 5.90 32.74 4.02
C ASN A 346 5.87 31.33 3.41
N GLN A 347 7.00 30.82 2.92
CA GLN A 347 7.09 29.46 2.39
C GLN A 347 6.78 28.43 3.47
N LEU A 348 7.33 28.59 4.68
CA LEU A 348 7.05 27.70 5.81
C LEU A 348 5.58 27.78 6.25
N TYR A 349 4.99 28.98 6.28
CA TYR A 349 3.56 29.18 6.61
C TYR A 349 2.63 28.48 5.62
N VAL A 350 2.89 28.63 4.32
CA VAL A 350 2.07 28.00 3.28
C VAL A 350 2.15 26.47 3.37
N ASN A 351 3.35 25.97 3.65
CA ASN A 351 3.61 24.54 3.72
C ASN A 351 3.03 23.90 5.00
N ALA A 352 3.28 24.51 6.16
CA ALA A 352 2.94 23.94 7.48
C ALA A 352 1.53 24.29 7.96
N LEU A 353 1.04 25.49 7.63
CA LEU A 353 -0.20 26.07 8.17
C LEU A 353 -1.26 26.31 7.09
N HIS A 354 -0.96 25.92 5.84
CA HIS A 354 -1.84 26.07 4.68
C HIS A 354 -2.40 27.49 4.45
N ARG A 355 -1.66 28.52 4.89
CA ARG A 355 -2.03 29.94 4.74
C ARG A 355 -0.81 30.84 4.57
N GLN A 356 -1.01 32.05 4.10
CA GLN A 356 0.03 33.08 4.08
C GLN A 356 0.26 33.64 5.49
N ALA A 357 1.48 34.08 5.78
CA ALA A 357 1.73 34.84 7.00
C ALA A 357 1.10 36.24 6.86
N ASP A 358 0.34 36.65 7.87
CA ASP A 358 -0.19 38.01 7.94
C ASP A 358 0.93 39.03 8.25
N PRO A 359 0.70 40.34 8.04
CA PRO A 359 1.73 41.36 8.27
C PRO A 359 2.30 41.40 9.69
N SER A 360 1.52 41.04 10.71
CA SER A 360 2.01 41.01 12.10
C SER A 360 2.88 39.79 12.37
N SER A 361 2.51 38.63 11.81
CA SER A 361 3.33 37.41 11.85
C SER A 361 4.67 37.59 11.15
N LEU A 362 4.69 38.23 9.97
CA LEU A 362 5.95 38.53 9.26
C LEU A 362 6.84 39.47 10.08
N ALA A 363 6.28 40.55 10.63
CA ALA A 363 7.05 41.48 11.47
C ALA A 363 7.65 40.81 12.71
N TYR A 364 6.94 39.85 13.32
CA TYR A 364 7.46 39.06 14.43
C TYR A 364 8.70 38.24 14.03
N TRP A 365 8.62 37.51 12.91
CA TRP A 365 9.71 36.67 12.44
C TRP A 365 10.91 37.46 11.92
N ASP A 366 10.67 38.59 11.24
CA ASP A 366 11.72 39.51 10.82
C ASP A 366 12.51 40.01 12.05
N ASN A 367 11.82 40.47 13.10
CA ASN A 367 12.48 40.87 14.35
C ASN A 367 13.21 39.69 15.02
N SER A 368 12.66 38.47 14.98
CA SER A 368 13.31 37.27 15.52
C SER A 368 14.66 37.01 14.86
N LEU A 369 14.72 37.13 13.52
CA LEU A 369 15.95 36.97 12.75
C LEU A 369 16.93 38.13 12.97
N GLU A 370 16.44 39.37 13.11
CA GLU A 370 17.27 40.55 13.42
C GLU A 370 17.99 40.45 14.77
N ILE A 371 17.33 39.88 15.80
CA ILE A 371 17.95 39.69 17.12
C ILE A 371 18.87 38.45 17.21
N GLY A 372 19.07 37.75 16.10
CA GLY A 372 20.08 36.70 15.95
C GLY A 372 19.57 35.27 16.05
N ASN A 373 18.25 35.02 16.05
CA ASN A 373 17.74 33.66 15.88
C ASN A 373 18.07 33.16 14.47
N THR A 374 18.26 31.85 14.33
CA THR A 374 18.63 31.25 13.06
C THR A 374 17.39 30.90 12.24
N ARG A 375 17.51 30.88 10.92
CA ARG A 375 16.46 30.36 10.03
C ARG A 375 16.06 28.93 10.38
N THR A 376 17.01 28.13 10.85
CA THR A 376 16.78 26.78 11.36
C THR A 376 15.87 26.78 12.59
N SER A 377 16.10 27.66 13.57
CA SER A 377 15.19 27.79 14.72
C SER A 377 13.80 28.26 14.31
N VAL A 378 13.70 29.21 13.37
CA VAL A 378 12.40 29.68 12.84
C VAL A 378 11.64 28.55 12.13
N ALA A 379 12.32 27.72 11.34
CA ALA A 379 11.70 26.56 10.69
C ALA A 379 11.13 25.56 11.70
N ILE A 380 11.87 25.27 12.77
CA ILE A 380 11.44 24.37 13.85
C ILE A 380 10.26 24.97 14.60
N ASP A 381 10.34 26.24 15.00
CA ASP A 381 9.28 26.89 15.77
C ASP A 381 7.96 26.94 15.01
N ILE A 382 8.00 27.09 13.68
CA ILE A 382 6.80 27.03 12.82
C ILE A 382 6.32 25.59 12.67
N ALA A 383 7.21 24.65 12.32
CA ALA A 383 6.87 23.24 12.07
C ALA A 383 6.25 22.56 13.29
N LEU A 384 6.78 22.82 14.48
CA LEU A 384 6.36 22.21 15.73
C LEU A 384 5.38 23.09 16.53
N SER A 385 4.88 24.17 15.92
CA SER A 385 3.88 25.02 16.55
C SER A 385 2.59 24.26 16.82
N SER A 386 1.82 24.68 17.83
CA SER A 386 0.51 24.09 18.12
C SER A 386 -0.48 24.23 16.95
N GLU A 387 -0.29 25.22 16.08
CA GLU A 387 -1.11 25.40 14.87
C GLU A 387 -0.75 24.33 13.82
N ALA A 388 0.54 24.15 13.51
CA ALA A 388 0.99 23.12 12.57
C ALA A 388 0.63 21.70 13.06
N GLN A 389 0.81 21.43 14.35
CA GLN A 389 0.39 20.17 14.96
C GLN A 389 -1.14 19.98 14.89
N GLY A 390 -1.92 21.06 15.03
CA GLY A 390 -3.36 21.04 14.87
C GLY A 390 -3.80 20.71 13.44
N ASP A 391 -3.12 21.27 12.44
CA ASP A 391 -3.35 20.98 11.02
C ASP A 391 -2.98 19.54 10.65
N LEU A 392 -1.94 18.98 11.27
CA LEU A 392 -1.52 17.58 11.07
C LEU A 392 -2.32 16.55 11.86
N ALA A 393 -2.96 16.95 12.96
CA ALA A 393 -3.67 16.03 13.86
C ALA A 393 -4.65 15.07 13.15
N PRO A 394 -5.45 15.48 12.13
CA PRO A 394 -6.33 14.57 11.41
C PRO A 394 -5.60 13.42 10.69
N VAL A 395 -4.36 13.61 10.24
CA VAL A 395 -3.55 12.57 9.59
C VAL A 395 -3.20 11.47 10.59
N PHE A 396 -2.73 11.88 11.78
CA PHE A 396 -2.32 10.98 12.86
C PHE A 396 -3.51 10.33 13.58
N GLN A 397 -4.64 11.03 13.71
CA GLN A 397 -5.84 10.52 14.38
C GLN A 397 -6.70 9.61 13.50
N SER A 398 -6.28 9.31 12.28
CA SER A 398 -6.92 8.29 11.45
C SER A 398 -6.89 6.92 12.15
N GLN A 399 -7.81 6.00 11.82
CA GLN A 399 -7.82 4.65 12.39
C GLN A 399 -6.52 3.88 12.10
N ALA A 400 -5.84 4.20 11.00
CA ALA A 400 -4.57 3.58 10.62
C ALA A 400 -3.35 4.20 11.32
N GLY A 401 -3.45 5.46 11.77
CA GLY A 401 -2.30 6.24 12.23
C GLY A 401 -1.31 6.53 11.11
N VAL A 402 -0.16 7.08 11.48
CA VAL A 402 0.99 7.25 10.57
C VAL A 402 2.00 6.14 10.88
N PHE A 403 2.32 5.31 9.89
CA PHE A 403 3.32 4.27 10.04
C PHE A 403 4.73 4.86 10.03
N VAL A 404 5.49 4.58 11.08
CA VAL A 404 6.89 4.99 11.27
C VAL A 404 7.74 3.74 11.19
N PRO A 405 8.59 3.56 10.16
CA PRO A 405 9.40 2.37 10.04
C PRO A 405 10.50 2.32 11.11
N SER A 406 10.81 1.11 11.57
CA SER A 406 11.89 0.82 12.50
C SER A 406 13.11 0.34 11.72
N GLN A 407 14.21 1.06 11.82
CA GLN A 407 15.47 0.68 11.17
C GLN A 407 15.93 -0.75 11.54
N ALA A 408 15.74 -1.15 12.80
CA ALA A 408 16.11 -2.48 13.27
C ALA A 408 15.29 -3.56 12.57
N ASP A 409 13.99 -3.37 12.53
CA ASP A 409 13.05 -4.34 11.99
C ASP A 409 13.24 -4.45 10.47
N SER A 410 13.43 -3.32 9.79
CA SER A 410 13.72 -3.25 8.36
C SER A 410 15.02 -3.96 7.98
N GLN A 411 16.08 -3.81 8.80
CA GLN A 411 17.35 -4.52 8.61
C GLN A 411 17.17 -6.04 8.71
N ILE A 412 16.44 -6.50 9.72
CA ILE A 412 16.13 -7.93 9.91
C ILE A 412 15.28 -8.44 8.74
N ALA A 413 14.28 -7.68 8.31
CA ALA A 413 13.42 -8.02 7.18
C ALA A 413 14.21 -8.16 5.87
N ARG A 414 15.12 -7.23 5.58
CA ARG A 414 15.99 -7.32 4.39
C ARG A 414 16.93 -8.50 4.44
N LEU A 415 17.40 -8.92 5.63
CA LEU A 415 18.13 -10.18 5.76
C LEU A 415 17.25 -11.38 5.46
N TYR A 416 15.97 -11.37 5.85
CA TYR A 416 15.03 -12.43 5.48
C TYR A 416 14.82 -12.53 3.97
N TYR A 417 14.53 -11.40 3.32
CA TYR A 417 14.43 -11.36 1.86
C TYR A 417 15.73 -11.76 1.17
N GLY A 418 16.88 -11.28 1.65
CA GLY A 418 18.18 -11.59 1.08
C GLY A 418 18.57 -13.06 1.21
N LEU A 419 18.50 -13.60 2.43
CA LEU A 419 19.00 -14.94 2.74
C LEU A 419 17.99 -16.04 2.47
N PHE A 420 16.69 -15.75 2.54
CA PHE A 420 15.64 -16.74 2.35
C PHE A 420 14.69 -16.44 1.20
N ASN A 421 14.73 -15.27 0.57
CA ASN A 421 13.81 -14.89 -0.51
C ASN A 421 12.32 -15.02 -0.12
N HIS A 422 12.00 -14.63 1.12
CA HIS A 422 10.63 -14.38 1.60
C HIS A 422 10.66 -13.45 2.81
N ALA A 423 9.51 -12.89 3.17
CA ALA A 423 9.31 -12.12 4.39
C ALA A 423 9.44 -13.01 5.65
N PRO A 424 9.83 -12.46 6.81
CA PRO A 424 9.72 -13.19 8.08
C PRO A 424 8.27 -13.49 8.46
N ASP A 425 8.07 -14.53 9.26
CA ASP A 425 6.82 -14.70 10.01
C ASP A 425 6.80 -13.77 11.26
N PRO A 426 5.63 -13.42 11.80
CA PRO A 426 5.53 -12.52 12.94
C PRO A 426 6.29 -12.96 14.19
N ASN A 427 6.37 -14.26 14.49
CA ASN A 427 7.07 -14.74 15.68
C ASN A 427 8.59 -14.74 15.47
N GLY A 428 9.04 -15.14 14.28
CA GLY A 428 10.44 -15.08 13.90
C GLY A 428 10.98 -13.65 13.96
N LEU A 429 10.24 -12.70 13.40
CA LEU A 429 10.59 -11.29 13.43
C LEU A 429 10.66 -10.73 14.85
N ALA A 430 9.60 -10.92 15.65
CA ALA A 430 9.57 -10.48 17.04
C ALA A 430 10.72 -11.08 17.88
N TYR A 431 11.13 -12.32 17.61
CA TYR A 431 12.27 -12.93 18.27
C TYR A 431 13.59 -12.20 17.96
N TRP A 432 13.83 -11.89 16.68
CA TRP A 432 15.06 -11.22 16.25
C TRP A 432 15.09 -9.75 16.65
N GLU A 433 13.94 -9.06 16.62
CA GLU A 433 13.77 -7.71 17.15
C GLU A 433 14.17 -7.65 18.63
N ASN A 434 13.64 -8.56 19.46
CA ASN A 434 13.98 -8.63 20.87
C ASN A 434 15.47 -8.90 21.11
N SER A 435 16.10 -9.68 20.23
CA SER A 435 17.54 -9.95 20.29
C SER A 435 18.34 -8.70 19.93
N PHE A 436 17.97 -8.03 18.84
CA PHE A 436 18.62 -6.79 18.40
C PHE A 436 18.47 -5.66 19.44
N ALA A 437 17.29 -5.51 20.02
CA ALA A 437 17.01 -4.54 21.08
C ALA A 437 17.83 -4.79 22.38
N GLN A 438 18.26 -6.03 22.61
CA GLN A 438 19.17 -6.39 23.71
C GLN A 438 20.66 -6.12 23.38
N GLY A 439 20.94 -5.56 22.20
CA GLY A 439 22.28 -5.22 21.74
C GLY A 439 22.97 -6.32 20.94
N GLU A 440 22.23 -7.33 20.48
CA GLU A 440 22.79 -8.36 19.59
C GLU A 440 23.20 -7.73 18.25
N PRO A 441 24.47 -7.83 17.83
CA PRO A 441 24.91 -7.26 16.56
C PRO A 441 24.23 -7.92 15.36
N LEU A 442 23.84 -7.13 14.35
CA LEU A 442 23.19 -7.63 13.12
C LEU A 442 24.00 -8.76 12.43
N VAL A 443 25.33 -8.71 12.52
CA VAL A 443 26.21 -9.75 11.95
C VAL A 443 26.04 -11.11 12.64
N ASN A 444 25.69 -11.15 13.91
CA ASN A 444 25.41 -12.39 14.62
C ASN A 444 24.03 -12.94 14.23
N ILE A 445 23.03 -12.07 14.12
CA ILE A 445 21.70 -12.44 13.61
C ILE A 445 21.81 -13.04 12.19
N ALA A 446 22.53 -12.36 11.27
CA ALA A 446 22.79 -12.89 9.94
C ALA A 446 23.58 -14.21 9.96
N THR A 447 24.50 -14.38 10.91
CA THR A 447 25.22 -15.64 11.12
C THR A 447 24.26 -16.77 11.53
N ASP A 448 23.34 -16.50 12.44
CA ASP A 448 22.35 -17.46 12.89
C ASP A 448 21.37 -17.84 11.78
N PHE A 449 20.98 -16.89 10.93
CA PHE A 449 20.15 -17.16 9.75
C PHE A 449 20.86 -18.15 8.81
N ILE A 450 22.13 -17.89 8.48
CA ILE A 450 22.93 -18.75 7.59
C ILE A 450 23.12 -20.16 8.19
N ASN A 451 23.22 -20.27 9.52
CA ASN A 451 23.38 -21.53 10.24
C ASN A 451 22.04 -22.23 10.57
N SER A 452 20.91 -21.62 10.22
CA SER A 452 19.59 -22.13 10.57
C SER A 452 19.24 -23.41 9.81
N ALA A 453 18.35 -24.21 10.40
CA ALA A 453 17.79 -25.39 9.74
C ALA A 453 17.01 -25.02 8.46
N GLU A 454 16.38 -23.84 8.45
CA GLU A 454 15.66 -23.30 7.29
C GLU A 454 16.61 -23.00 6.12
N TYR A 455 17.72 -22.32 6.40
CA TYR A 455 18.73 -22.01 5.37
C TYR A 455 19.32 -23.29 4.78
N ALA A 456 19.70 -24.23 5.65
CA ALA A 456 20.22 -25.53 5.25
C ALA A 456 19.20 -26.34 4.44
N ALA A 457 17.90 -26.27 4.78
CA ALA A 457 16.84 -26.95 4.02
C ALA A 457 16.64 -26.34 2.64
N LYS A 458 16.77 -25.01 2.52
CA LYS A 458 16.54 -24.29 1.26
C LYS A 458 17.74 -24.32 0.31
N PHE A 459 18.95 -24.14 0.83
CA PHE A 459 20.15 -23.95 0.01
C PHE A 459 21.23 -25.04 0.22
N GLY A 460 21.07 -25.92 1.22
CA GLY A 460 22.09 -26.91 1.56
C GLY A 460 23.38 -26.26 2.07
N ALA A 461 24.51 -26.65 1.46
CA ALA A 461 25.82 -26.08 1.73
C ALA A 461 26.35 -25.38 0.45
N PRO A 462 25.83 -24.20 0.10
CA PRO A 462 26.19 -23.55 -1.16
C PRO A 462 27.66 -23.13 -1.13
N ASP A 463 28.34 -23.19 -2.28
CA ASP A 463 29.64 -22.55 -2.47
C ASP A 463 29.51 -21.01 -2.51
N ASN A 464 30.62 -20.29 -2.65
CA ASN A 464 30.60 -18.83 -2.62
C ASN A 464 29.82 -18.22 -3.80
N ALA A 465 29.90 -18.82 -5.00
CA ALA A 465 29.18 -18.33 -6.17
C ALA A 465 27.67 -18.56 -6.03
N GLN A 466 27.27 -19.74 -5.53
CA GLN A 466 25.88 -20.07 -5.24
C GLN A 466 25.30 -19.17 -4.15
N PHE A 467 26.06 -18.92 -3.09
CA PHE A 467 25.67 -18.03 -1.99
C PHE A 467 25.37 -16.61 -2.48
N VAL A 468 26.29 -16.01 -3.24
CA VAL A 468 26.12 -14.64 -3.76
C VAL A 468 24.99 -14.60 -4.79
N THR A 469 24.83 -15.63 -5.62
CA THR A 469 23.72 -15.71 -6.58
C THR A 469 22.37 -15.67 -5.88
N ALA A 470 22.18 -16.48 -4.84
CA ALA A 470 20.95 -16.50 -4.05
C ALA A 470 20.67 -15.16 -3.35
N LEU A 471 21.71 -14.50 -2.82
CA LEU A 471 21.57 -13.16 -2.23
C LEU A 471 21.14 -12.10 -3.25
N TYR A 472 21.66 -12.15 -4.47
CA TYR A 472 21.26 -11.23 -5.54
C TYR A 472 19.80 -11.42 -5.93
N GLU A 473 19.35 -12.67 -6.04
CA GLU A 473 17.95 -12.98 -6.32
C GLU A 473 17.03 -12.53 -5.18
N GLY A 474 17.40 -12.85 -3.94
CA GLY A 474 16.62 -12.53 -2.74
C GLY A 474 16.57 -11.04 -2.42
N ALA A 475 17.73 -10.38 -2.31
CA ALA A 475 17.83 -8.98 -1.89
C ALA A 475 17.61 -8.00 -3.05
N LEU A 476 18.14 -8.29 -4.24
CA LEU A 476 18.12 -7.35 -5.38
C LEU A 476 17.08 -7.72 -6.45
N GLY A 477 16.52 -8.94 -6.42
CA GLY A 477 15.45 -9.35 -7.34
C GLY A 477 15.90 -9.57 -8.76
N ARG A 478 17.22 -9.74 -8.97
CA ARG A 478 17.81 -9.90 -10.30
C ARG A 478 18.91 -10.94 -10.28
N SER A 479 19.22 -11.47 -11.45
CA SER A 479 20.37 -12.35 -11.63
C SER A 479 21.67 -11.66 -11.25
N LEU A 480 22.63 -12.46 -10.79
CA LEU A 480 23.99 -12.04 -10.49
C LEU A 480 24.60 -11.32 -11.70
N ASP A 481 25.01 -10.06 -11.53
CA ASP A 481 25.76 -9.37 -12.58
C ASP A 481 27.24 -9.79 -12.56
N PRO A 482 27.91 -9.92 -13.72
CA PRO A 482 29.27 -10.47 -13.76
C PRO A 482 30.32 -9.67 -12.99
N ILE A 483 30.15 -8.35 -12.84
CA ILE A 483 31.17 -7.48 -12.23
C ILE A 483 30.98 -7.43 -10.71
N GLY A 484 29.79 -7.05 -10.26
CA GLY A 484 29.44 -7.00 -8.84
C GLY A 484 29.48 -8.38 -8.21
N GLY A 485 29.00 -9.41 -8.91
CA GLY A 485 29.06 -10.78 -8.42
C GLY A 485 30.49 -11.27 -8.19
N GLN A 486 31.40 -11.01 -9.14
CA GLN A 486 32.81 -11.39 -8.98
C GLN A 486 33.49 -10.64 -7.83
N TYR A 487 33.11 -9.38 -7.58
CA TYR A 487 33.61 -8.63 -6.43
C TYR A 487 33.25 -9.31 -5.10
N TRP A 488 31.99 -9.70 -4.91
CA TRP A 488 31.54 -10.36 -3.69
C TRP A 488 32.14 -11.77 -3.53
N ILE A 489 32.22 -12.54 -4.61
CA ILE A 489 32.86 -13.85 -4.61
C ILE A 489 34.34 -13.73 -4.19
N ASN A 490 35.09 -12.80 -4.80
CA ASN A 490 36.48 -12.55 -4.43
C ASN A 490 36.62 -12.11 -2.97
N SER A 491 35.66 -11.35 -2.44
CA SER A 491 35.66 -10.92 -1.04
C SER A 491 35.51 -12.11 -0.09
N LEU A 492 34.60 -13.05 -0.40
CA LEU A 492 34.43 -14.30 0.36
C LEU A 492 35.68 -15.19 0.25
N ASP A 493 36.27 -15.31 -0.94
CA ASP A 493 37.50 -16.09 -1.16
C ASP A 493 38.71 -15.52 -0.39
N GLN A 494 38.70 -14.21 -0.12
CA GLN A 494 39.70 -13.51 0.70
C GLN A 494 39.39 -13.52 2.20
N GLY A 495 38.32 -14.19 2.63
CA GLY A 495 38.00 -14.41 4.04
C GLY A 495 36.97 -13.44 4.63
N ALA A 496 36.24 -12.67 3.82
CA ALA A 496 35.07 -11.95 4.32
C ALA A 496 34.02 -12.95 4.83
N SER A 497 33.33 -12.60 5.92
CA SER A 497 32.26 -13.46 6.43
C SER A 497 31.03 -13.39 5.52
N ARG A 498 30.32 -14.52 5.37
CA ARG A 498 29.04 -14.57 4.64
C ARG A 498 27.99 -13.64 5.23
N ALA A 499 27.95 -13.53 6.56
CA ALA A 499 27.06 -12.60 7.26
C ALA A 499 27.34 -11.15 6.88
N SER A 500 28.62 -10.74 6.85
CA SER A 500 29.00 -9.38 6.41
C SER A 500 28.62 -9.13 4.95
N VAL A 501 28.83 -10.09 4.04
CA VAL A 501 28.43 -9.94 2.63
C VAL A 501 26.91 -9.85 2.48
N ALA A 502 26.16 -10.69 3.20
CA ALA A 502 24.70 -10.64 3.21
C ALA A 502 24.18 -9.27 3.66
N ILE A 503 24.69 -8.74 4.77
CA ILE A 503 24.31 -7.41 5.27
C ILE A 503 24.64 -6.32 4.26
N ASN A 504 25.84 -6.31 3.67
CA ASN A 504 26.21 -5.25 2.73
C ASN A 504 25.36 -5.26 1.46
N ILE A 505 24.95 -6.44 0.98
CA ILE A 505 24.06 -6.53 -0.18
C ILE A 505 22.62 -6.15 0.21
N ALA A 506 22.13 -6.68 1.33
CA ALA A 506 20.77 -6.43 1.83
C ALA A 506 20.54 -4.96 2.20
N GLU A 507 21.55 -4.26 2.74
CA GLU A 507 21.46 -2.84 3.09
C GLU A 507 21.96 -1.90 1.98
N SER A 508 22.20 -2.42 0.77
CA SER A 508 22.57 -1.58 -0.36
C SER A 508 21.41 -0.68 -0.78
N SER A 509 21.69 0.51 -1.34
CA SER A 509 20.66 1.42 -1.85
C SER A 509 19.73 0.76 -2.88
N GLU A 510 20.23 -0.23 -3.61
CA GLU A 510 19.42 -1.03 -4.55
C GLU A 510 18.43 -1.93 -3.81
N ALA A 511 18.90 -2.66 -2.79
CA ALA A 511 18.05 -3.53 -1.98
C ALA A 511 17.02 -2.73 -1.16
N THR A 512 17.44 -1.65 -0.48
CA THR A 512 16.52 -0.80 0.29
C THR A 512 15.50 -0.12 -0.60
N GLY A 513 15.90 0.40 -1.77
CA GLY A 513 14.99 0.97 -2.75
C GLY A 513 13.97 -0.05 -3.26
N ARG A 514 14.43 -1.26 -3.62
CA ARG A 514 13.57 -2.35 -4.10
C ARG A 514 12.57 -2.80 -3.04
N LEU A 515 13.04 -3.00 -1.81
CA LEU A 515 12.25 -3.60 -0.73
C LEU A 515 11.42 -2.58 0.04
N SER A 516 11.52 -1.29 -0.29
CA SER A 516 10.86 -0.20 0.43
C SER A 516 9.34 -0.33 0.49
N SER A 517 8.70 -0.82 -0.57
CA SER A 517 7.26 -1.03 -0.58
C SER A 517 6.82 -2.24 0.24
N GLN A 518 7.72 -3.20 0.48
CA GLN A 518 7.49 -4.40 1.28
C GLN A 518 7.90 -4.25 2.75
N ILE A 519 8.59 -3.16 3.12
CA ILE A 519 9.14 -2.98 4.46
C ILE A 519 8.72 -1.61 5.00
N GLU A 520 9.32 -0.53 4.49
CA GLU A 520 9.13 0.83 5.03
C GLU A 520 7.79 1.47 4.68
N ALA A 521 7.15 1.09 3.57
CA ALA A 521 5.83 1.63 3.22
C ALA A 521 4.69 1.12 4.11
N GLY A 522 5.00 0.37 5.18
CA GLY A 522 4.01 -0.11 6.15
C GLY A 522 3.47 -1.48 5.79
N PHE A 523 4.37 -2.43 5.53
CA PHE A 523 3.96 -3.81 5.37
C PHE A 523 3.35 -4.35 6.66
N LYS A 524 2.15 -4.89 6.51
CA LYS A 524 1.41 -5.66 7.50
C LYS A 524 1.49 -7.11 7.02
N LEU A 525 2.28 -7.96 7.68
CA LEU A 525 2.12 -9.41 7.56
C LEU A 525 0.69 -9.71 8.00
N ALA A 526 -0.02 -10.34 7.08
CA ALA A 526 -0.80 -11.54 7.27
C ALA A 526 -1.48 -11.84 8.62
#